data_AF-A0A357IXL4-F1
#
_entry.id   AF-A0A357IXL4-F1
#
_cell.length_a   1.000
_cell.length_b   1.000
_cell.length_c   1.000
_cell.angle_alpha   90.00
_cell.angle_beta   90.00
_cell.angle_gamma   90.00
#
_symmetry.space_group_name_H-M   'P 1'
#
loop_
_entity.id
_entity.type
_entity.pdbx_description
1 polymer ?
#
loop_
_entity_poly.entity_id
_entity_poly.type
_entity_poly.pdbx_seq_one_letter_code
_entity_poly.pdbx_strand_id
1 'polypeptide(L)'
;MAEYSFDVACKVDEQELANAIDQTLKEVNNRFDFKGVDVSIKKEKESLAMESSDELHMKQLIDVLQSKMVKRDLNLKAFNFGELDTNVSGQVKCKVDVQNGLTQDQCKQVNKLIKETKLKVQSRVQGDAVRVTGKSKDDLQSVMKHLRESDLPYAVTFDNYR
;
A
#
# COMPACT_ATOMS: atom_id res chain seq x y z
N MET A 1 -13.08 -20.11 -27.37
CA MET A 1 -13.45 -20.17 -25.94
C MET A 1 -13.08 -18.83 -25.34
N ALA A 2 -13.94 -18.25 -24.51
CA ALA A 2 -13.59 -17.01 -23.80
C ALA A 2 -12.41 -17.29 -22.85
N GLU A 3 -11.38 -16.46 -22.93
CA GLU A 3 -10.28 -16.46 -21.96
C GLU A 3 -10.52 -15.31 -20.99
N TYR A 4 -10.42 -15.61 -19.70
CA TYR A 4 -10.53 -14.64 -18.64
C TYR A 4 -9.14 -14.20 -18.20
N SER A 5 -9.01 -12.96 -17.75
CA SER A 5 -7.74 -12.47 -17.22
C SER A 5 -7.93 -11.43 -16.12
N PHE A 6 -6.88 -11.22 -15.34
CA PHE A 6 -6.75 -10.14 -14.39
C PHE A 6 -5.28 -9.73 -14.27
N ASP A 7 -5.03 -8.55 -13.72
CA ASP A 7 -3.69 -8.05 -13.45
C ASP A 7 -3.40 -8.10 -11.95
N VAL A 8 -2.24 -8.65 -11.58
CA VAL A 8 -1.65 -8.54 -10.25
C VAL A 8 -0.71 -7.35 -10.27
N ALA A 9 -0.97 -6.35 -9.43
CA ALA A 9 -0.15 -5.16 -9.29
C ALA A 9 0.02 -4.82 -7.80
N CYS A 10 0.73 -3.73 -7.49
CA CYS A 10 0.68 -3.07 -6.19
C CYS A 10 0.11 -1.68 -6.43
N LYS A 11 -1.15 -1.44 -6.10
CA LYS A 11 -1.76 -0.12 -6.32
C LYS A 11 -2.45 0.35 -5.05
N VAL A 12 -2.08 1.53 -4.58
CA VAL A 12 -2.78 2.17 -3.48
C VAL A 12 -3.98 2.93 -4.04
N ASP A 13 -5.15 2.76 -3.41
CA ASP A 13 -6.31 3.58 -3.74
C ASP A 13 -6.07 5.01 -3.25
N GLU A 14 -5.89 5.93 -4.20
CA GLU A 14 -5.58 7.33 -3.91
C GLU A 14 -6.71 8.07 -3.19
N GLN A 15 -7.96 7.68 -3.44
CA GLN A 15 -9.13 8.30 -2.83
C GLN A 15 -9.25 7.83 -1.38
N GLU A 16 -9.07 6.53 -1.13
CA GLU A 16 -9.04 6.00 0.23
C GLU A 16 -7.83 6.50 1.02
N LEU A 17 -6.68 6.71 0.38
CA LEU A 17 -5.52 7.34 0.99
C LEU A 17 -5.80 8.79 1.42
N ALA A 18 -6.37 9.60 0.53
CA ALA A 18 -6.76 10.97 0.87
C ALA A 18 -7.76 10.99 2.04
N ASN A 19 -8.76 10.10 1.99
CA ASN A 19 -9.72 9.94 3.07
C ASN A 19 -9.09 9.51 4.40
N ALA A 20 -8.05 8.67 4.38
CA ALA A 20 -7.30 8.26 5.57
C ALA A 20 -6.53 9.44 6.18
N ILE A 21 -5.88 10.24 5.34
CA ILE A 21 -5.15 11.45 5.75
C ILE A 21 -6.09 12.46 6.39
N ASP A 22 -7.22 12.75 5.75
CA ASP A 22 -8.21 13.71 6.27
C ASP A 22 -8.78 13.28 7.62
N GLN A 23 -9.08 11.99 7.79
CA GLN A 23 -9.54 11.47 9.07
C GLN A 23 -8.46 11.52 10.15
N THR A 24 -7.20 11.27 9.78
CA THR A 24 -6.06 11.35 10.69
C THR A 24 -5.93 12.77 11.22
N LEU A 25 -5.92 13.77 10.33
CA LEU A 25 -5.82 15.18 10.73
C LEU A 25 -7.02 15.63 11.59
N LYS A 26 -8.24 15.19 11.27
CA LYS A 26 -9.42 15.48 12.10
C LYS A 26 -9.32 14.88 13.50
N GLU A 27 -8.86 13.62 13.61
CA GLU A 27 -8.72 12.97 14.91
C GLU A 27 -7.65 13.64 15.76
N VAL A 28 -6.50 13.94 15.15
CA VAL A 28 -5.38 14.58 15.82
C VAL A 28 -5.73 16.01 16.26
N ASN A 29 -6.45 16.79 15.45
CA ASN A 29 -6.89 18.13 15.83
C ASN A 29 -7.89 18.14 17.01
N ASN A 30 -8.65 17.05 17.20
CA ASN A 30 -9.61 16.93 18.30
C ASN A 30 -8.98 16.38 19.59
N ARG A 31 -7.73 15.93 19.53
CA ARG A 31 -7.00 15.35 20.66
C ARG A 31 -6.42 16.45 21.55
N PHE A 32 -6.62 16.34 22.87
CA PHE A 32 -6.16 17.34 23.83
C PHE A 32 -4.63 17.44 23.90
N ASP A 33 -3.94 16.32 23.70
CA ASP A 33 -2.47 16.22 23.70
C ASP A 33 -1.82 16.90 22.49
N PHE A 34 -2.53 17.01 21.37
CA PHE A 34 -2.06 17.74 20.17
C PHE A 34 -2.42 19.23 20.17
N LYS A 35 -3.01 19.74 21.25
CA LYS A 35 -3.43 21.15 21.33
C LYS A 35 -2.20 22.07 21.34
N GLY A 36 -2.03 22.83 20.28
CA GLY A 36 -0.88 23.73 20.10
C GLY A 36 0.36 23.06 19.51
N VAL A 37 0.23 21.81 19.05
CA VAL A 37 1.26 21.10 18.29
C VAL A 37 0.98 21.29 16.81
N ASP A 38 1.99 21.75 16.07
CA ASP A 38 1.90 21.88 14.62
C ASP A 38 2.14 20.51 13.98
N VAL A 39 1.10 19.96 13.35
CA VAL A 39 1.17 18.73 12.57
C VAL A 39 0.71 18.97 11.14
N SER A 40 1.39 18.36 10.19
CA SER A 40 0.95 18.37 8.80
C SER A 40 1.26 17.06 8.09
N ILE A 41 0.37 16.68 7.17
CA ILE A 41 0.57 15.57 6.24
C ILE A 41 0.31 16.13 4.85
N LYS A 42 1.31 16.09 3.97
CA LYS A 42 1.21 16.52 2.58
C LYS A 42 1.39 15.31 1.67
N LYS A 43 0.41 15.07 0.80
CA LYS A 43 0.52 14.07 -0.26
C LYS A 43 1.35 14.64 -1.41
N GLU A 44 2.42 13.95 -1.76
CA GLU A 44 3.19 14.15 -2.98
C GLU A 44 2.79 13.11 -4.04
N LYS A 45 3.48 13.08 -5.19
CA LYS A 45 3.13 12.16 -6.28
C LYS A 45 3.22 10.68 -5.89
N GLU A 46 4.31 10.30 -5.23
CA GLU A 46 4.61 8.91 -4.85
C GLU A 46 5.05 8.80 -3.38
N SER A 47 4.80 9.84 -2.59
CA SER A 47 5.19 9.87 -1.19
C SER A 47 4.25 10.74 -0.36
N LEU A 48 4.32 10.61 0.96
CA LEU A 48 3.71 11.50 1.93
C LEU A 48 4.83 12.20 2.72
N ALA A 49 4.76 13.51 2.82
CA ALA A 49 5.62 14.30 3.69
C ALA A 49 4.85 14.63 4.97
N MET A 50 5.33 14.14 6.11
CA MET A 50 4.77 14.41 7.43
C MET A 50 5.70 15.32 8.20
N GLU A 51 5.15 16.31 8.89
CA GLU A 51 5.90 17.21 9.77
C GLU A 51 5.20 17.33 11.13
N SER A 52 5.97 17.36 12.21
CA SER A 52 5.48 17.54 13.58
C SER A 52 6.47 18.36 14.41
N SER A 53 6.01 18.98 15.50
CA SER A 53 6.84 19.77 16.42
C SER A 53 7.83 18.94 17.25
N ASP A 54 7.60 17.63 17.39
CA ASP A 54 8.49 16.71 18.11
C ASP A 54 8.27 15.24 17.71
N GLU A 55 9.18 14.38 18.17
CA GLU A 55 9.23 12.96 17.81
C GLU A 55 8.06 12.16 18.41
N LEU A 56 7.58 12.54 19.60
CA LEU A 56 6.50 11.85 20.29
C LEU A 56 5.19 12.00 19.51
N HIS A 57 4.87 13.24 19.14
CA HIS A 57 3.67 13.54 18.35
C HIS A 57 3.78 12.98 16.92
N MET A 58 4.98 12.95 16.32
CA MET A 58 5.19 12.29 15.03
C MET A 58 4.87 10.78 15.10
N LYS A 59 5.36 10.07 16.13
CA LYS A 59 5.06 8.65 16.32
C LYS A 59 3.56 8.41 16.50
N GLN A 60 2.90 9.21 17.33
CA GLN A 60 1.46 9.12 17.52
C GLN A 60 0.67 9.43 16.23
N LEU A 61 1.14 10.39 15.42
CA LEU A 61 0.55 10.71 14.12
C LEU A 61 0.64 9.52 13.16
N ILE A 62 1.82 8.86 13.10
CA ILE A 62 2.04 7.65 12.30
C ILE A 62 1.11 6.53 12.74
N ASP A 63 0.98 6.28 14.05
CA ASP A 63 0.10 5.23 14.58
C ASP A 63 -1.37 5.47 14.21
N VAL A 64 -1.85 6.72 14.35
CA VAL A 64 -3.22 7.09 13.95
C VAL A 64 -3.38 6.90 12.44
N LEU A 65 -2.42 7.35 11.63
CA LEU A 65 -2.46 7.21 10.18
C LEU A 65 -2.55 5.74 9.75
N GLN A 66 -1.71 4.87 10.32
CA GLN A 66 -1.73 3.44 10.06
C GLN A 66 -3.08 2.80 10.44
N SER A 67 -3.63 3.18 11.60
CA SER A 67 -4.96 2.72 12.03
C SER A 67 -6.06 3.14 11.06
N LYS A 68 -6.02 4.37 10.53
CA LYS A 68 -6.97 4.86 9.52
C LYS A 68 -6.79 4.18 8.18
N MET A 69 -5.56 3.89 7.77
CA MET A 69 -5.27 3.14 6.54
C MET A 69 -5.84 1.72 6.60
N VAL A 70 -5.58 0.98 7.69
CA VAL A 70 -6.09 -0.40 7.86
C VAL A 70 -7.62 -0.45 7.86
N LYS A 71 -8.28 0.52 8.50
CA LYS A 71 -9.76 0.61 8.49
C LYS A 71 -10.36 0.85 7.11
N ARG A 72 -9.53 1.23 6.13
CA ARG A 72 -9.91 1.49 4.73
C ARG A 72 -9.35 0.43 3.78
N ASP A 73 -8.95 -0.72 4.32
CA ASP A 73 -8.37 -1.84 3.56
C ASP A 73 -7.10 -1.45 2.78
N LEU A 74 -6.41 -0.38 3.20
CA LEU A 74 -5.10 -0.03 2.64
C LEU A 74 -4.04 -0.91 3.28
N ASN A 75 -3.31 -1.64 2.43
CA ASN A 75 -2.26 -2.53 2.89
C ASN A 75 -1.02 -1.73 3.31
N LEU A 76 -0.69 -1.77 4.60
CA LEU A 76 0.47 -1.06 5.16
C LEU A 76 1.81 -1.47 4.52
N LYS A 77 1.90 -2.67 3.93
CA LYS A 77 3.10 -3.13 3.20
C LYS A 77 3.38 -2.31 1.93
N ALA A 78 2.42 -1.51 1.46
CA ALA A 78 2.64 -0.55 0.36
C ALA A 78 3.27 0.77 0.82
N PHE A 79 3.38 1.01 2.13
CA PHE A 79 3.88 2.27 2.70
C PHE A 79 5.20 2.01 3.40
N ASN A 80 6.26 2.66 2.91
CA ASN A 80 7.57 2.60 3.53
C ASN A 80 7.79 3.86 4.37
N PHE A 81 7.68 3.73 5.69
CA PHE A 81 7.93 4.81 6.63
C PHE A 81 9.43 5.00 6.81
N GLY A 82 9.96 6.12 6.33
CA GLY A 82 11.36 6.48 6.47
C GLY A 82 11.74 6.86 7.90
N GLU A 83 13.03 7.11 8.10
CA GLU A 83 13.56 7.55 9.39
C GLU A 83 13.01 8.93 9.79
N LEU A 84 12.95 9.17 11.11
CA LEU A 84 12.54 10.44 11.67
C LEU A 84 13.73 11.41 11.63
N ASP A 85 13.64 12.41 10.76
CA ASP A 85 14.64 13.47 10.66
C ASP A 85 14.27 14.62 11.60
N THR A 86 15.03 14.75 12.69
CA THR A 86 14.82 15.81 13.70
C THR A 86 15.81 16.92 13.46
N ASN A 87 15.32 18.12 13.19
CA ASN A 87 16.17 19.29 13.01
C ASN A 87 16.63 19.88 14.36
N VAL A 88 17.60 20.80 14.30
CA VAL A 88 18.17 21.47 15.49
C VAL A 88 17.11 22.26 16.28
N SER A 89 16.02 22.66 15.63
CA SER A 89 14.90 23.38 16.25
C SER A 89 13.88 22.45 16.91
N GLY A 90 14.07 21.12 16.86
CA GLY A 90 13.18 20.11 17.44
C GLY A 90 12.07 19.62 16.50
N GLN A 91 11.88 20.26 15.34
CA GLN A 91 10.86 19.84 14.37
C GLN A 91 11.28 18.52 13.72
N VAL A 92 10.33 17.60 13.64
CA VAL A 92 10.53 16.27 13.07
C VAL A 92 9.85 16.16 11.72
N LYS A 93 10.56 15.59 10.76
CA LYS A 93 10.07 15.26 9.43
C LYS A 93 10.15 13.77 9.20
N CYS A 94 9.12 13.22 8.56
CA CYS A 94 9.09 11.83 8.16
C CYS A 94 8.56 11.76 6.73
N LYS A 95 9.33 11.11 5.86
CA LYS A 95 8.90 10.80 4.49
C LYS A 95 8.36 9.37 4.46
N VAL A 96 7.19 9.19 3.89
CA VAL A 96 6.58 7.87 3.66
C VAL A 96 6.49 7.63 2.17
N ASP A 97 7.29 6.71 1.64
CA ASP A 97 7.20 6.34 0.23
C ASP A 97 6.00 5.42 0.01
N VAL A 98 5.21 5.69 -1.03
CA VAL A 98 4.02 4.93 -1.39
C VAL A 98 4.33 4.08 -2.62
N GLN A 99 4.37 2.77 -2.44
CA GLN A 99 4.66 1.85 -3.54
C GLN A 99 3.47 1.74 -4.48
N ASN A 100 3.67 2.18 -5.73
CA ASN A 100 2.78 1.94 -6.85
C ASN A 100 3.53 1.18 -7.94
N GLY A 101 3.08 -0.04 -8.23
CA GLY A 101 3.72 -0.98 -9.14
C GLY A 101 4.54 -2.05 -8.41
N LEU A 102 4.70 -3.21 -9.06
CA LEU A 102 5.59 -4.27 -8.62
C LEU A 102 6.98 -4.07 -9.25
N THR A 103 8.03 -4.31 -8.47
CA THR A 103 9.38 -4.37 -9.01
C THR A 103 9.57 -5.62 -9.87
N GLN A 104 10.60 -5.66 -10.72
CA GLN A 104 10.87 -6.85 -11.55
C GLN A 104 11.05 -8.12 -10.72
N ASP A 105 11.67 -8.02 -9.54
CA ASP A 105 11.89 -9.18 -8.67
C ASP A 105 10.58 -9.63 -8.00
N GLN A 106 9.72 -8.69 -7.60
CA GLN A 106 8.37 -9.02 -7.13
C GLN A 106 7.53 -9.67 -8.24
N CYS A 107 7.60 -9.18 -9.48
CA CYS A 107 6.96 -9.80 -10.64
C CYS A 107 7.45 -11.24 -10.87
N LYS A 108 8.76 -11.51 -10.73
CA LYS A 108 9.30 -12.88 -10.81
C LYS A 108 8.78 -13.75 -9.67
N GLN A 109 8.72 -13.23 -8.44
CA GLN A 109 8.19 -13.93 -7.28
C GLN A 109 6.71 -14.30 -7.44
N VAL A 110 5.87 -13.36 -7.89
CA VAL A 110 4.46 -13.62 -8.22
C VAL A 110 4.34 -14.72 -9.27
N ASN A 111 5.12 -14.66 -10.35
CA ASN A 111 5.10 -15.70 -11.38
C ASN A 111 5.50 -17.08 -10.83
N LYS A 112 6.44 -17.14 -9.89
CA LYS A 112 6.85 -18.39 -9.25
C LYS A 112 5.70 -18.98 -8.42
N LEU A 113 5.06 -18.16 -7.58
CA LEU A 113 3.91 -18.57 -6.77
C LEU A 113 2.75 -19.07 -7.64
N ILE A 114 2.45 -18.38 -8.74
CA ILE A 114 1.40 -18.82 -9.68
C ILE A 114 1.73 -20.21 -10.24
N LYS A 115 2.99 -20.47 -10.62
CA LYS A 115 3.41 -21.79 -11.13
C LYS A 115 3.34 -22.88 -10.07
N GLU A 116 3.58 -22.56 -8.80
CA GLU A 116 3.50 -23.49 -7.68
C GLU A 116 2.07 -24.00 -7.43
N THR A 117 1.04 -23.22 -7.81
CA THR A 117 -0.37 -23.67 -7.75
C THR A 117 -0.69 -24.85 -8.68
N LYS A 118 0.13 -25.08 -9.72
CA LYS A 118 -0.08 -26.09 -10.79
C LYS A 118 -1.44 -25.96 -11.52
N LEU A 119 -2.11 -24.82 -11.41
CA LEU A 119 -3.36 -24.52 -12.12
C LEU A 119 -3.10 -24.24 -13.61
N LYS A 120 -4.11 -24.43 -14.46
CA LYS A 120 -4.00 -24.24 -15.91
C LYS A 120 -4.14 -22.77 -16.31
N VAL A 121 -3.28 -21.92 -15.73
CA VAL A 121 -3.22 -20.48 -15.99
C VAL A 121 -1.86 -20.09 -16.59
N GLN A 122 -1.83 -19.01 -17.36
CA GLN A 122 -0.62 -18.40 -17.88
C GLN A 122 -0.41 -17.04 -17.23
N SER A 123 0.84 -16.69 -16.92
CA SER A 123 1.19 -15.40 -16.35
C SER A 123 2.26 -14.70 -17.18
N ARG A 124 2.13 -13.39 -17.35
CA ARG A 124 3.04 -12.55 -18.14
C ARG A 124 3.28 -11.21 -17.44
N VAL A 125 4.54 -10.82 -17.31
CA VAL A 125 4.91 -9.48 -16.81
C VAL A 125 4.56 -8.41 -17.86
N GLN A 126 3.88 -7.36 -17.44
CA GLN A 126 3.54 -6.17 -18.21
C GLN A 126 3.98 -4.93 -17.43
N GLY A 127 5.20 -4.45 -17.70
CA GLY A 127 5.77 -3.34 -16.93
C GLY A 127 5.92 -3.70 -15.45
N ASP A 128 5.14 -3.03 -14.62
CA ASP A 128 5.06 -3.13 -13.16
C ASP A 128 3.87 -3.98 -12.66
N ALA A 129 3.22 -4.74 -13.56
CA ALA A 129 2.14 -5.66 -13.24
C ALA A 129 2.38 -7.05 -13.84
N VAL A 130 1.66 -8.06 -13.34
CA VAL A 130 1.63 -9.41 -13.88
C VAL A 130 0.22 -9.75 -14.33
N ARG A 131 0.00 -9.86 -15.65
CA ARG A 131 -1.27 -10.35 -16.19
C ARG A 131 -1.35 -11.86 -16.05
N VAL A 132 -2.45 -12.34 -15.49
CA VAL A 132 -2.78 -13.76 -15.37
C VAL A 132 -3.99 -14.05 -16.25
N THR A 133 -3.87 -15.05 -17.13
CA THR A 133 -4.91 -15.45 -18.09
C THR A 133 -5.23 -16.94 -17.91
N GLY A 134 -6.51 -17.29 -18.00
CA GLY A 134 -6.97 -18.67 -17.85
C GLY A 134 -8.34 -18.92 -18.49
N LYS A 135 -8.67 -20.18 -18.70
CA LYS A 135 -9.98 -20.60 -19.26
C LYS A 135 -11.06 -20.75 -18.19
N SER A 136 -10.66 -20.95 -16.94
CA SER A 136 -11.53 -21.21 -15.78
C SER A 136 -11.49 -20.01 -14.84
N LYS A 137 -12.65 -19.45 -14.50
CA LYS A 137 -12.75 -18.39 -13.47
C LYS A 137 -12.38 -18.94 -12.09
N ASP A 138 -12.72 -20.19 -11.81
CA ASP A 138 -12.42 -20.83 -10.52
C ASP A 138 -10.91 -20.99 -10.31
N ASP A 139 -10.17 -21.29 -11.37
CA ASP A 139 -8.70 -21.35 -11.33
C ASP A 139 -8.13 -19.95 -11.05
N LEU A 140 -8.65 -18.91 -11.70
CA LEU A 140 -8.20 -17.53 -11.48
C LEU A 140 -8.50 -17.05 -10.05
N GLN A 141 -9.69 -17.36 -9.51
CA GLN A 141 -10.04 -17.07 -8.12
C GLN A 141 -9.12 -17.82 -7.13
N SER A 142 -8.77 -19.07 -7.45
CA SER A 142 -7.84 -19.87 -6.63
C SER A 142 -6.44 -19.27 -6.62
N VAL A 143 -5.96 -18.75 -7.76
CA VAL A 143 -4.68 -18.01 -7.83
C VAL A 143 -4.73 -16.73 -6.98
N MET A 144 -5.81 -15.94 -7.07
CA MET A 144 -5.96 -14.73 -6.26
C MET A 144 -5.92 -15.06 -4.77
N LYS A 145 -6.65 -16.10 -4.35
CA LYS A 145 -6.65 -16.57 -2.96
C LYS A 145 -5.25 -16.98 -2.52
N HIS A 146 -4.56 -17.79 -3.32
CA HIS A 146 -3.19 -18.23 -3.00
C HIS A 146 -2.22 -17.06 -2.85
N LEU A 147 -2.30 -16.06 -3.73
CA LEU A 147 -1.46 -14.86 -3.65
C LEU A 147 -1.79 -13.98 -2.44
N ARG A 148 -3.05 -13.94 -1.98
CA ARG A 148 -3.45 -13.23 -0.74
C ARG A 148 -2.99 -13.96 0.52
N GLU A 149 -3.01 -15.29 0.51
CA GLU A 149 -2.57 -16.14 1.63
C GLU A 149 -1.04 -16.29 1.70
N SER A 150 -0.34 -15.96 0.62
CA SER A 150 1.11 -15.94 0.57
C SER A 150 1.66 -14.81 1.43
N ASP A 151 2.63 -15.11 2.30
CA ASP A 151 3.31 -14.10 3.11
C ASP A 151 4.33 -13.31 2.27
N LEU A 152 3.81 -12.42 1.43
CA LEU A 152 4.61 -11.51 0.61
C LEU A 152 5.03 -10.29 1.44
N PRO A 153 6.28 -9.81 1.32
CA PRO A 153 6.74 -8.62 2.04
C PRO A 153 6.19 -7.30 1.45
N TYR A 154 5.36 -7.37 0.41
CA TYR A 154 4.77 -6.24 -0.30
C TYR A 154 3.26 -6.44 -0.49
N ALA A 155 2.55 -5.34 -0.77
CA ALA A 155 1.13 -5.39 -1.05
C ALA A 155 0.86 -5.93 -2.47
N VAL A 156 -0.23 -6.71 -2.60
CA VAL A 156 -0.75 -7.16 -3.89
C VAL A 156 -2.20 -6.75 -4.04
N THR A 157 -2.54 -6.27 -5.22
CA THR A 157 -3.87 -5.86 -5.64
C THR A 157 -4.22 -6.56 -6.96
N PHE A 158 -5.51 -6.79 -7.17
CA PHE A 158 -6.03 -7.49 -8.34
C PHE A 158 -7.01 -6.59 -9.05
N ASP A 159 -6.71 -6.23 -10.30
CA ASP A 159 -7.48 -5.26 -11.10
C ASP A 159 -7.62 -5.73 -12.56
N ASN A 160 -8.30 -4.93 -13.39
CA ASN A 160 -8.44 -5.09 -14.84
C ASN A 160 -8.93 -6.50 -15.24
N TYR A 161 -10.02 -6.93 -14.59
CA TYR A 161 -10.69 -8.20 -14.87
C TYR A 161 -11.32 -8.17 -16.27
N ARG A 162 -11.02 -9.17 -17.09
CA ARG A 162 -11.55 -9.35 -18.45
C ARG A 162 -12.04 -10.78 -18.67
#